data_AF-A0AAE0FUZ9-F1
#
_entry.id   AF-A0AAE0FUZ9-F1
#
_cell.length_a   1.000
_cell.length_b   1.000
_cell.length_c   1.000
_cell.angle_alpha   90.00
_cell.angle_beta   90.00
_cell.angle_gamma   90.00
#
_symmetry.space_group_name_H-M   'P 1'
#
loop_
_entity.id
_entity.type
_entity.pdbx_description
1 polymer ?
#
loop_
_entity_poly.entity_id
_entity_poly.type
_entity_poly.pdbx_seq_one_letter_code
_entity_poly.pdbx_strand_id
1 'polypeptide(L)'
;MDGVLVTRRPGCCETKLVENLRYVIETTGAKIVLSTDWRRTPAARSEVKRILNAHGGMDFIGWTTTNTPVTLNHRPIEIMQWLRDRNRKVRKEGWEPSQLVDHFVAIDDRTLLQEKCAPGTDTRSRQVCGIFHNTSGGGQNLAGHFVNTHTARGLTRSLAEAAVKCLERK
;
A
#
# COMPACT_ATOMS: atom_id res chain seq x y z
N MET A 1 -1.37 8.81 -0.41
CA MET A 1 -0.70 10.12 -0.61
C MET A 1 -1.44 11.13 0.23
N ASP A 2 -2.62 11.58 -0.23
CA ASP A 2 -3.58 12.27 0.62
C ASP A 2 -3.91 11.41 1.84
N GLY A 3 -4.06 12.06 3.00
CA GLY A 3 -4.33 11.44 4.29
C GLY A 3 -3.19 10.61 4.89
N VAL A 4 -2.15 10.26 4.11
CA VAL A 4 -1.01 9.44 4.53
C VAL A 4 0.28 10.27 4.62
N LEU A 5 0.64 10.98 3.55
CA LEU A 5 1.84 11.82 3.41
C LEU A 5 1.51 13.29 3.18
N VAL A 6 0.29 13.57 2.73
CA VAL A 6 -0.27 14.91 2.48
C VAL A 6 -1.46 15.08 3.41
N THR A 7 -1.36 15.95 4.42
CA THR A 7 -2.47 16.15 5.38
C THR A 7 -2.93 17.60 5.41
N ARG A 8 -2.01 18.55 5.62
CA ARG A 8 -2.37 19.96 5.86
C ARG A 8 -2.60 20.78 4.60
N ARG A 9 -1.73 20.59 3.60
CA ARG A 9 -1.75 21.36 2.36
C ARG A 9 -1.89 20.40 1.18
N PRO A 10 -3.03 20.40 0.47
CA PRO A 10 -3.22 19.57 -0.71
C PRO A 10 -2.06 19.75 -1.70
N GLY A 11 -1.58 18.64 -2.25
CA GLY A 11 -0.46 18.64 -3.18
C GLY A 11 0.93 18.75 -2.55
N CYS A 12 1.06 18.98 -1.24
CA CYS A 12 2.36 19.12 -0.58
C CYS A 12 2.58 18.00 0.45
N CYS A 13 3.50 17.10 0.16
CA CYS A 13 3.91 16.08 1.14
C CYS A 13 4.64 16.72 2.31
N GLU A 14 4.35 16.26 3.51
CA GLU A 14 5.03 16.70 4.72
C GLU A 14 6.29 15.87 4.93
N THR A 15 7.44 16.55 4.99
CA THR A 15 8.76 15.93 5.15
C THR A 15 8.78 14.87 6.26
N LYS A 16 8.22 15.18 7.43
CA LYS A 16 8.19 14.25 8.58
C LYS A 16 7.44 12.95 8.26
N LEU A 17 6.38 13.00 7.46
CA LEU A 17 5.60 11.81 7.09
C LEU A 17 6.35 10.96 6.05
N VAL A 18 7.05 11.63 5.12
CA VAL A 18 7.91 10.94 4.14
C VAL A 18 9.11 10.28 4.84
N GLU A 19 9.72 10.93 5.84
CA GLU A 19 10.79 10.31 6.64
C GLU A 19 10.29 9.11 7.47
N ASN A 20 9.04 9.12 7.94
CA ASN A 20 8.45 7.94 8.56
C ASN A 20 8.25 6.79 7.57
N LEU A 21 7.87 7.08 6.32
CA LEU A 21 7.83 6.07 5.26
C LEU A 21 9.24 5.54 4.97
N ARG A 22 10.24 6.42 4.86
CA ARG A 22 11.64 6.05 4.65
C ARG A 22 12.12 5.08 5.72
N TYR A 23 11.82 5.37 6.99
CA TYR A 23 12.11 4.46 8.08
C TYR A 23 11.52 3.05 7.86
N VAL A 24 10.26 2.93 7.42
CA VAL A 24 9.66 1.62 7.12
C VAL A 24 10.47 0.90 6.04
N ILE A 25 10.81 1.60 4.95
CA ILE A 25 11.51 1.03 3.80
C ILE A 25 12.93 0.60 4.16
N GLU A 26 13.70 1.44 4.85
CA GLU A 26 15.07 1.14 5.26
C GLU A 26 15.13 0.00 6.27
N THR A 27 14.15 -0.07 7.18
CA THR A 27 14.11 -1.13 8.21
C THR A 27 13.73 -2.48 7.63
N THR A 28 12.77 -2.51 6.70
CA THR A 28 12.17 -3.77 6.21
C THR A 28 12.67 -4.23 4.85
N GLY A 29 13.33 -3.35 4.09
CA GLY A 29 13.66 -3.59 2.68
C GLY A 29 12.44 -3.60 1.74
N ALA A 30 11.25 -3.24 2.24
CA ALA A 30 10.02 -3.27 1.46
C ALA A 30 10.08 -2.35 0.22
N LYS A 31 9.23 -2.63 -0.77
CA LYS A 31 9.10 -1.83 -1.99
C LYS A 31 7.78 -1.08 -1.99
N ILE A 32 7.77 0.13 -2.53
CA ILE A 32 6.58 0.98 -2.58
C ILE A 32 5.74 0.65 -3.82
N VAL A 33 4.42 0.55 -3.64
CA VAL A 33 3.43 0.46 -4.72
C VAL A 33 2.38 1.53 -4.49
N LEU A 34 2.05 2.31 -5.52
CA LEU A 34 1.06 3.38 -5.38
C LEU A 34 -0.36 2.83 -5.48
N SER A 35 -1.14 2.99 -4.40
CA SER A 35 -2.59 2.79 -4.37
C SER A 35 -3.27 4.08 -3.90
N THR A 36 -3.28 5.07 -4.78
CA THR A 36 -3.72 6.45 -4.50
C THR A 36 -4.25 7.09 -5.78
N ASP A 37 -5.11 8.09 -5.70
CA ASP A 37 -5.57 8.80 -6.90
C ASP A 37 -4.46 9.55 -7.64
N TRP A 38 -3.36 9.86 -6.94
CA TRP A 38 -2.15 10.40 -7.55
C TRP A 38 -1.50 9.46 -8.59
N ARG A 39 -1.88 8.18 -8.63
CA ARG A 39 -1.39 7.24 -9.66
C ARG A 39 -2.02 7.45 -11.03
N ARG A 40 -3.15 8.18 -11.12
CA ARG A 40 -4.00 8.25 -12.32
C ARG A 40 -3.38 9.07 -13.45
N THR A 41 -2.51 10.04 -13.16
CA THR A 41 -1.89 10.89 -14.20
C THR A 41 -0.37 10.71 -14.23
N PRO A 42 0.29 10.84 -15.39
CA PRO A 42 1.75 10.85 -15.48
C PRO A 42 2.39 11.97 -14.65
N ALA A 43 1.79 13.16 -14.63
CA ALA A 43 2.30 14.32 -13.88
C ALA A 43 2.31 14.04 -12.37
N ALA A 44 1.20 13.53 -11.81
CA ALA A 44 1.14 13.22 -10.39
C ALA A 44 2.10 12.07 -10.01
N ARG A 45 2.26 11.04 -10.85
CA ARG A 45 3.27 9.99 -10.64
C ARG A 45 4.70 10.53 -10.64
N SER A 46 5.00 11.45 -11.55
CA SER A 46 6.31 12.10 -11.63
C SER A 46 6.58 12.93 -10.38
N GLU A 47 5.55 13.60 -9.85
CA GLU A 47 5.66 14.35 -8.61
C GLU A 47 5.88 13.44 -7.40
N VAL A 48 5.14 12.34 -7.28
CA VAL A 48 5.41 11.34 -6.23
C VAL A 48 6.85 10.84 -6.33
N LYS A 49 7.32 10.51 -7.54
CA LYS A 49 8.70 10.06 -7.76
C LYS A 49 9.73 11.12 -7.34
N ARG A 50 9.51 12.39 -7.69
CA ARG A 50 10.39 13.50 -7.31
C ARG A 50 10.48 13.63 -5.79
N ILE A 51 9.33 13.59 -5.10
CA ILE A 51 9.26 13.67 -3.64
C ILE A 51 10.02 12.49 -3.00
N LEU A 52 9.73 11.25 -3.41
CA LEU A 52 10.38 10.08 -2.83
C LEU A 52 11.91 10.09 -3.07
N ASN A 53 12.36 10.48 -4.25
CA ASN A 53 13.80 10.55 -4.55
C ASN A 53 14.51 11.61 -3.71
N ALA A 54 13.87 12.75 -3.45
CA ALA A 54 14.42 13.79 -2.57
C ALA A 54 14.61 13.32 -1.12
N HIS A 55 13.90 12.25 -0.70
CA HIS A 55 13.96 11.67 0.63
C HIS A 55 14.69 10.31 0.61
N GLY A 56 16.02 10.35 0.46
CA GLY A 56 16.86 9.15 0.55
C GLY A 56 16.83 8.26 -0.68
N GLY A 57 16.48 8.79 -1.86
CA GLY A 57 16.50 8.02 -3.11
C GLY A 57 15.42 6.93 -3.19
N MET A 58 14.33 7.08 -2.44
CA MET A 58 13.22 6.13 -2.50
C MET A 58 12.55 6.15 -3.88
N ASP A 59 12.02 5.00 -4.29
CA ASP A 59 11.24 4.85 -5.54
C ASP A 59 10.09 3.86 -5.34
N PHE A 60 9.10 3.91 -6.25
CA PHE A 60 8.02 2.93 -6.31
C PHE A 60 8.18 2.00 -7.51
N ILE A 61 7.82 0.73 -7.33
CA ILE A 61 7.99 -0.33 -8.34
C ILE A 61 6.77 -0.49 -9.25
N GLY A 62 5.69 0.25 -8.98
CA GLY A 62 4.47 0.20 -9.76
C GLY A 62 3.30 0.88 -9.04
N TRP A 63 2.11 0.69 -9.59
CA TRP A 63 0.87 1.21 -9.06
C TRP A 63 -0.29 0.26 -9.36
N THR A 64 -1.34 0.30 -8.53
CA THR A 64 -2.54 -0.52 -8.73
C THR A 64 -3.31 -0.05 -9.97
N THR A 65 -4.04 -0.96 -10.63
CA THR A 65 -4.82 -0.63 -11.82
C THR A 65 -5.89 0.42 -11.53
N THR A 66 -6.33 1.12 -12.57
CA THR A 66 -7.34 2.20 -12.51
C THR A 66 -8.61 1.80 -13.27
N ASN A 67 -8.90 0.51 -13.37
CA ASN A 67 -10.00 -0.02 -14.17
C ASN A 67 -11.38 0.27 -13.55
N THR A 68 -11.39 0.90 -12.38
CA THR A 68 -12.55 1.27 -11.58
C THR A 68 -12.76 2.79 -11.65
N PRO A 69 -14.00 3.23 -11.95
CA PRO A 69 -14.41 4.62 -11.78
C PRO A 69 -14.04 5.15 -10.40
N VAL A 70 -13.65 6.44 -10.32
CA VAL A 70 -13.29 7.12 -9.06
C VAL A 70 -14.39 7.00 -7.99
N THR A 71 -15.64 6.89 -8.42
CA THR A 71 -16.84 6.80 -7.59
C THR A 71 -17.02 5.45 -6.90
N LEU A 72 -16.29 4.41 -7.31
CA LEU A 72 -16.38 3.08 -6.73
C LEU A 72 -15.18 2.81 -5.80
N ASN A 73 -15.47 2.69 -4.49
CA ASN A 73 -14.49 2.45 -3.43
C ASN A 73 -13.93 1.01 -3.49
N HIS A 74 -13.04 0.76 -4.44
CA HIS A 74 -12.52 -0.58 -4.75
C HIS A 74 -11.03 -0.74 -4.47
N ARG A 75 -10.42 0.11 -3.63
CA ARG A 75 -8.98 0.07 -3.37
C ARG A 75 -8.48 -1.29 -2.88
N PRO A 76 -9.20 -2.01 -1.99
CA PRO A 76 -8.83 -3.38 -1.63
C PRO A 76 -8.78 -4.32 -2.84
N ILE A 77 -9.77 -4.26 -3.74
CA ILE A 77 -9.83 -5.10 -4.94
C ILE A 77 -8.65 -4.81 -5.87
N GLU A 78 -8.33 -3.53 -6.08
CA GLU A 78 -7.20 -3.11 -6.92
C GLU A 78 -5.85 -3.60 -6.36
N ILE A 79 -5.64 -3.49 -5.04
CA ILE A 79 -4.43 -3.99 -4.36
C ILE A 79 -4.33 -5.51 -4.57
N MET A 80 -5.41 -6.24 -4.31
CA MET A 80 -5.43 -7.70 -4.48
C MET A 80 -5.20 -8.11 -5.93
N GLN A 81 -5.78 -7.39 -6.90
CA GLN A 81 -5.56 -7.65 -8.31
C GLN A 81 -4.10 -7.43 -8.70
N TRP A 82 -3.47 -6.33 -8.26
CA TRP A 82 -2.06 -6.06 -8.52
C TRP A 82 -1.15 -7.14 -7.95
N LEU A 83 -1.40 -7.58 -6.71
CA LEU A 83 -0.63 -8.64 -6.05
C LEU A 83 -0.74 -9.98 -6.82
N ARG A 84 -1.95 -10.34 -7.25
CA ARG A 84 -2.20 -11.54 -8.07
C ARG A 84 -1.47 -11.47 -9.40
N ASP A 85 -1.59 -10.34 -10.09
CA ASP A 85 -0.95 -10.14 -11.40
C ASP A 85 0.57 -10.20 -11.26
N ARG A 86 1.15 -9.52 -10.28
CA ARG A 86 2.59 -9.55 -10.03
C ARG A 86 3.08 -10.96 -9.71
N ASN A 87 2.44 -11.65 -8.76
CA ASN A 87 2.87 -13.00 -8.38
C ASN A 87 2.64 -14.02 -9.50
N ARG A 88 1.64 -13.83 -10.36
CA ARG A 88 1.47 -14.64 -11.57
C ARG A 88 2.66 -14.47 -12.51
N LYS A 89 3.14 -13.25 -12.74
CA LYS A 89 4.31 -12.99 -13.60
C LYS A 89 5.56 -13.69 -13.09
N VAL A 90 5.80 -13.65 -11.79
CA VAL A 90 6.91 -14.40 -11.15
C VAL A 90 6.78 -15.91 -11.36
N ARG A 91 5.57 -16.47 -11.21
CA ARG A 91 5.39 -17.92 -11.32
C ARG A 91 5.33 -18.46 -12.75
N LYS A 92 4.87 -17.66 -13.71
CA LYS A 92 4.50 -18.14 -15.05
C LYS A 92 5.25 -17.45 -16.19
N GLU A 93 5.79 -16.27 -15.96
CA GLU A 93 6.39 -15.41 -17.01
C GLU A 93 7.89 -15.21 -16.77
N GLY A 94 8.51 -16.03 -15.93
CA GLY A 94 9.97 -16.10 -15.74
C GLY A 94 10.59 -14.91 -15.00
N TRP A 95 9.80 -14.14 -14.22
CA TRP A 95 10.39 -13.11 -13.36
C TRP A 95 11.12 -13.75 -12.18
N GLU A 96 12.15 -13.05 -11.67
CA GLU A 96 12.98 -13.52 -10.57
C GLU A 96 12.15 -13.93 -9.33
N PRO A 97 12.38 -15.10 -8.72
CA PRO A 97 11.65 -15.55 -7.54
C PRO A 97 11.68 -14.56 -6.37
N SER A 98 12.75 -13.78 -6.24
CA SER A 98 12.90 -12.72 -5.23
C SER A 98 11.90 -11.57 -5.39
N GLN A 99 11.19 -11.50 -6.52
CA GLN A 99 10.15 -10.51 -6.76
C GLN A 99 8.76 -10.96 -6.31
N LEU A 100 8.62 -12.22 -5.87
CA LEU A 100 7.40 -12.74 -5.29
C LEU A 100 7.03 -11.94 -4.05
N VAL A 101 5.77 -11.52 -3.97
CA VAL A 101 5.23 -10.86 -2.78
C VAL A 101 4.54 -11.91 -1.92
N ASP A 102 5.07 -12.12 -0.72
CA ASP A 102 4.48 -12.98 0.31
C ASP A 102 3.89 -12.16 1.47
N HIS A 103 4.39 -10.96 1.72
CA HIS A 103 3.89 -10.05 2.75
C HIS A 103 3.67 -8.64 2.20
N PHE A 104 2.60 -7.98 2.64
CA PHE A 104 2.39 -6.57 2.34
C PHE A 104 1.67 -5.83 3.47
N VAL A 105 1.84 -4.51 3.49
CA VAL A 105 1.05 -3.60 4.31
C VAL A 105 0.47 -2.49 3.44
N ALA A 106 -0.84 -2.27 3.56
CA ALA A 106 -1.52 -1.13 2.97
C ALA A 106 -1.62 -0.01 4.02
N ILE A 107 -1.06 1.15 3.70
CA ILE A 107 -1.11 2.35 4.55
C ILE A 107 -2.05 3.36 3.88
N ASP A 108 -3.19 3.63 4.48
CA ASP A 108 -4.26 4.44 3.88
C ASP A 108 -5.05 5.17 4.98
N ASP A 109 -5.59 6.35 4.69
CA ASP A 109 -6.48 7.09 5.59
C ASP A 109 -7.92 6.57 5.54
N ARG A 110 -8.27 5.87 4.46
CA ARG A 110 -9.57 5.22 4.30
C ARG A 110 -9.63 3.94 5.12
N THR A 111 -10.82 3.63 5.64
CA THR A 111 -11.07 2.37 6.34
C THR A 111 -11.25 1.24 5.31
N LEU A 112 -10.13 0.75 4.76
CA LEU A 112 -10.13 -0.24 3.67
C LEU A 112 -10.89 -1.53 4.01
N LEU A 113 -11.00 -1.90 5.29
CA LEU A 113 -11.79 -3.05 5.76
C LEU A 113 -13.30 -2.85 5.62
N GLN A 114 -13.77 -1.59 5.61
CA GLN A 114 -15.18 -1.23 5.52
C GLN A 114 -15.58 -0.86 4.09
N GLU A 115 -14.61 -0.70 3.18
CA GLU A 115 -14.88 -0.61 1.76
C GLU A 115 -15.43 -1.96 1.32
N LYS A 116 -16.74 -2.00 1.05
CA LYS A 116 -17.44 -3.22 0.65
C LYS A 116 -16.70 -3.87 -0.52
N CYS A 117 -15.96 -4.94 -0.25
CA CYS A 117 -15.76 -5.98 -1.25
C CYS A 117 -17.15 -6.49 -1.64
N ALA A 118 -17.34 -6.85 -2.91
CA ALA A 118 -18.58 -7.47 -3.37
C ALA A 118 -19.03 -8.57 -2.37
N PRO A 119 -20.35 -8.75 -2.15
CA PRO A 119 -20.87 -9.70 -1.17
C PRO A 119 -20.23 -11.09 -1.37
N GLY A 120 -19.53 -11.60 -0.35
CA GLY A 120 -18.88 -12.92 -0.38
C GLY A 120 -17.53 -13.07 0.32
N THR A 121 -16.97 -12.02 0.95
CA THR A 121 -15.71 -12.14 1.72
C THR A 121 -15.95 -11.81 3.20
N ASP A 122 -15.95 -12.85 4.04
CA ASP A 122 -16.11 -12.77 5.48
C ASP A 122 -14.93 -11.96 6.09
N THR A 123 -15.24 -10.92 6.85
CA THR A 123 -14.26 -10.03 7.49
C THR A 123 -14.63 -9.76 8.94
N ARG A 124 -14.42 -10.74 9.82
CA ARG A 124 -14.32 -10.46 11.26
C ARG A 124 -12.98 -9.76 11.52
N SER A 125 -12.99 -8.45 11.76
CA SER A 125 -11.78 -7.72 12.15
C SER A 125 -12.05 -6.65 13.23
N ARG A 126 -11.33 -6.76 14.35
CA ARG A 126 -11.17 -5.70 15.36
C ARG A 126 -10.11 -4.71 14.88
N GLN A 127 -10.35 -3.44 15.20
CA GLN A 127 -9.60 -2.26 14.79
C GLN A 127 -8.11 -2.31 15.17
N VAL A 128 -7.30 -1.60 14.38
CA VAL A 128 -5.85 -1.34 14.44
C VAL A 128 -4.97 -2.19 13.52
N CYS A 129 -5.32 -3.46 13.23
CA CYS A 129 -4.60 -4.25 12.22
C CYS A 129 -5.48 -5.43 11.75
N GLY A 130 -6.11 -5.31 10.58
CA GLY A 130 -6.83 -6.42 9.96
C GLY A 130 -5.87 -7.32 9.21
N ILE A 131 -5.87 -8.62 9.52
CA ILE A 131 -5.12 -9.63 8.76
C ILE A 131 -6.02 -10.14 7.64
N PHE A 132 -5.54 -10.11 6.41
CA PHE A 132 -6.18 -10.82 5.29
C PHE A 132 -5.36 -12.05 4.93
N HIS A 133 -6.02 -13.21 4.94
CA HIS A 133 -5.52 -14.42 4.34
C HIS A 133 -6.24 -14.63 3.01
N ASN A 134 -5.51 -14.59 1.90
CA ASN A 134 -6.06 -14.92 0.60
C ASN A 134 -5.70 -16.36 0.22
N THR A 135 -6.64 -17.28 0.37
CA THR A 135 -6.48 -18.69 -0.01
C THR A 135 -6.59 -18.93 -1.53
N SER A 136 -7.06 -17.94 -2.29
CA SER A 136 -7.38 -18.10 -3.72
C SER A 136 -6.73 -17.00 -4.57
N GLY A 137 -5.56 -17.33 -5.14
CA GLY A 137 -4.92 -16.59 -6.24
C GLY A 137 -3.72 -15.70 -5.88
N GLY A 138 -3.51 -15.35 -4.62
CA GLY A 138 -2.26 -14.67 -4.18
C GLY A 138 -1.07 -15.64 -4.00
N GLY A 139 -1.40 -16.91 -3.78
CA GLY A 139 -0.51 -17.94 -3.23
C GLY A 139 -0.97 -18.29 -1.81
N GLN A 140 -0.81 -19.55 -1.38
CA GLN A 140 -1.28 -20.03 -0.07
C GLN A 140 -0.65 -19.30 1.13
N ASN A 141 0.38 -18.47 0.91
CA ASN A 141 1.18 -17.80 1.94
C ASN A 141 1.16 -16.26 1.84
N LEU A 142 0.24 -15.64 1.08
CA LEU A 142 0.16 -14.18 1.01
C LEU A 142 -0.50 -13.62 2.29
N ALA A 143 0.29 -12.93 3.12
CA ALA A 143 -0.19 -12.24 4.31
C ALA A 143 -0.28 -10.72 4.08
N GLY A 144 -1.42 -10.15 4.44
CA GLY A 144 -1.70 -8.73 4.26
C GLY A 144 -2.14 -8.04 5.54
N HIS A 145 -1.61 -6.84 5.78
CA HIS A 145 -1.98 -5.98 6.89
C HIS A 145 -2.47 -4.60 6.42
N PHE A 146 -3.28 -3.96 7.25
CA PHE A 146 -3.79 -2.61 7.00
C PHE A 146 -3.45 -1.69 8.17
N VAL A 147 -2.75 -0.60 7.86
CA VAL A 147 -2.44 0.48 8.81
C VAL A 147 -3.28 1.68 8.41
N ASN A 148 -4.36 1.92 9.16
CA ASN A 148 -5.22 3.07 8.93
C ASN A 148 -4.62 4.32 9.56
N THR A 149 -4.36 5.33 8.73
CA THR A 149 -3.90 6.65 9.16
C THR A 149 -5.09 7.56 9.43
N HIS A 150 -4.87 8.63 10.19
CA HIS A 150 -5.88 9.67 10.36
C HIS A 150 -5.60 10.77 9.34
N THR A 151 -6.60 11.20 8.57
CA THR A 151 -6.47 12.19 7.47
C THR A 151 -5.69 13.45 7.85
N ALA A 152 -5.90 13.99 9.04
CA ALA A 152 -5.21 15.18 9.55
C ALA A 152 -3.82 14.93 10.18
N ARG A 153 -3.39 13.67 10.34
CA ARG A 153 -2.13 13.31 11.03
C ARG A 153 -1.18 12.49 10.18
N GLY A 154 -1.69 11.73 9.21
CA GLY A 154 -0.88 10.93 8.30
C GLY A 154 -0.18 9.75 8.97
N LEU A 155 0.89 9.30 8.32
CA LEU A 155 1.78 8.24 8.78
C LEU A 155 2.66 8.76 9.92
N THR A 156 2.13 8.73 11.14
CA THR A 156 2.91 9.04 12.36
C THR A 156 4.00 7.99 12.60
N ARG A 157 4.95 8.32 13.47
CA ARG A 157 6.03 7.39 13.86
C ARG A 157 5.50 6.07 14.42
N SER A 158 4.50 6.13 15.29
CA SER A 158 3.86 4.94 15.87
C SER A 158 3.17 4.05 14.81
N LEU A 159 2.56 4.65 13.79
CA LEU A 159 1.95 3.91 12.68
C LEU A 159 3.01 3.31 11.75
N ALA A 160 4.14 4.01 11.54
CA ALA A 160 5.28 3.45 10.83
C ALA A 160 5.87 2.24 11.56
N GLU A 161 6.02 2.30 12.88
CA GLU A 161 6.46 1.16 13.70
C GLU A 161 5.47 -0.01 13.65
N ALA A 162 4.16 0.27 13.61
CA ALA A 162 3.16 -0.76 13.39
C ALA A 162 3.30 -1.41 12.00
N ALA A 163 3.57 -0.63 10.96
CA ALA A 163 3.81 -1.14 9.60
C ALA A 163 5.07 -2.03 9.55
N VAL A 164 6.17 -1.63 10.20
CA VAL A 164 7.38 -2.46 10.35
C VAL A 164 7.04 -3.80 10.99
N LYS A 165 6.34 -3.79 12.14
CA LYS A 165 5.92 -5.02 12.83
C LYS A 165 5.04 -5.93 11.98
N CYS A 166 4.26 -5.39 11.05
CA CYS A 166 3.45 -6.17 10.13
C CYS A 166 4.29 -6.85 9.04
N LEU A 167 5.38 -6.21 8.61
CA LEU A 167 6.26 -6.70 7.56
C LEU A 167 7.35 -7.65 8.06
N GLU A 168 7.72 -7.57 9.35
CA GLU A 168 8.76 -8.43 9.95
C GLU A 168 8.25 -9.77 10.49
N ARG A 169 6.93 -9.94 10.63
CA ARG A 169 6.33 -11.21 11.07
C ARG A 169 6.45 -12.25 9.95
N LYS A 170 7.51 -13.04 10.00
CA LYS A 170 7.76 -14.23 9.17
C LYS A 170 7.15 -15.48 9.80
#